data_AF-A0A109JDY3-F1
#
_entry.id   AF-A0A109JDY3-F1
#
_cell.length_a   1.000
_cell.length_b   1.000
_cell.length_c   1.000
_cell.angle_alpha   90.00
_cell.angle_beta   90.00
_cell.angle_gamma   90.00
#
_symmetry.space_group_name_H-M   'P 1'
#
loop_
_entity.id
_entity.type
_entity.pdbx_description
1 polymer ?
#
loop_
_entity_poly.entity_id
_entity_poly.type
_entity_poly.pdbx_seq_one_letter_code
_entity_poly.pdbx_strand_id
1 'polypeptide(L)'
;MANFGWTRVSKPSEDAAFDFGGLTDPSAFLAALDRAVPRYLDLVDNRALVYPACKRKPEDVHGDISGIWEHTRLEALRYLPMVPRQDTALLIDPARQAEMIDAFLRQRPHENTIIDFTGTAIEDYGIAIYAALNWLNHCGAIADADPQKFSGTLRSFRKVTVIARQWWALDGAAERCRQMLQAHERPPLVFFLLWAECTNLAREIAIAVAPAGDTARLQSARDPEDLAP
;
A
#
# COMPACT_ATOMS: atom_id res chain seq x y z
N MET A 1 47.19 4.11 20.64
CA MET A 1 46.67 2.78 20.30
C MET A 1 45.16 2.90 20.21
N ALA A 2 44.59 2.66 19.03
CA ALA A 2 43.16 2.70 18.81
C ALA A 2 42.55 1.35 19.23
N ASN A 3 41.56 1.36 20.11
CA ASN A 3 40.68 0.21 20.33
C ASN A 3 39.29 0.56 19.81
N PHE A 4 38.99 0.05 18.63
CA PHE A 4 37.65 0.02 18.04
C PHE A 4 36.79 -0.95 18.83
N GLY A 5 35.89 -0.41 19.66
CA GLY A 5 34.84 -1.18 20.31
C GLY A 5 33.75 -1.51 19.29
N TRP A 6 33.69 -2.78 18.91
CA TRP A 6 32.62 -3.35 18.10
C TRP A 6 31.30 -3.13 18.83
N THR A 7 30.49 -2.22 18.32
CA THR A 7 29.09 -2.10 18.70
C THR A 7 28.42 -3.44 18.39
N ARG A 8 27.83 -4.06 19.41
CA ARG A 8 26.83 -5.12 19.25
C ARG A 8 25.86 -4.65 18.16
N VAL A 9 25.84 -5.35 17.04
CA VAL A 9 24.71 -5.30 16.10
C VAL A 9 23.52 -5.80 16.91
N SER A 10 22.69 -4.87 17.36
CA SER A 10 21.35 -5.18 17.86
C SER A 10 20.65 -5.99 16.78
N LYS A 11 20.24 -7.21 17.10
CA LYS A 11 19.30 -7.99 16.28
C LYS A 11 18.15 -7.06 15.86
N PRO A 12 17.90 -6.82 14.56
CA PRO A 12 16.64 -6.25 14.14
C PRO A 12 15.63 -7.39 14.18
N SER A 13 15.02 -7.66 15.35
CA SER A 13 14.16 -8.85 15.48
C SER A 13 12.79 -8.64 16.11
N GLU A 14 12.29 -7.40 16.24
CA GLU A 14 10.91 -7.14 16.68
C GLU A 14 10.33 -5.82 16.13
N ASP A 15 11.14 -5.06 15.38
CA ASP A 15 10.91 -3.64 15.12
C ASP A 15 10.48 -3.32 13.68
N ALA A 16 10.27 -4.33 12.82
CA ALA A 16 9.78 -4.08 11.45
C ALA A 16 8.27 -4.35 11.27
N ALA A 17 7.56 -4.75 12.34
CA ALA A 17 6.11 -4.78 12.28
C ALA A 17 5.58 -3.34 12.23
N PHE A 18 4.90 -2.98 11.15
CA PHE A 18 4.23 -1.70 11.02
C PHE A 18 2.79 -1.91 11.44
N ASP A 19 2.43 -1.41 12.62
CA ASP A 19 1.11 -1.60 13.20
C ASP A 19 0.04 -0.82 12.41
N PHE A 20 -0.49 -1.46 11.37
CA PHE A 20 -1.70 -1.03 10.64
C PHE A 20 -2.94 -1.79 11.13
N GLY A 21 -2.78 -2.75 12.03
CA GLY A 21 -3.82 -3.61 12.55
C GLY A 21 -4.87 -2.84 13.35
N GLY A 22 -6.15 -3.10 13.07
CA GLY A 22 -7.26 -2.47 13.79
C GLY A 22 -7.43 -0.96 13.53
N LEU A 23 -6.61 -0.35 12.68
CA LEU A 23 -6.86 1.00 12.20
C LEU A 23 -8.13 0.96 11.33
N THR A 24 -9.06 1.86 11.66
CA THR A 24 -10.29 2.09 10.89
C THR A 24 -10.47 3.57 10.58
N ASP A 25 -9.70 4.44 11.24
CA ASP A 25 -9.65 5.86 10.94
C ASP A 25 -8.63 6.12 9.80
N PRO A 26 -9.08 6.67 8.65
CA PRO A 26 -8.21 6.90 7.50
C PRO A 26 -7.10 7.93 7.79
N SER A 27 -7.31 8.86 8.72
CA SER A 27 -6.27 9.83 9.11
C SER A 27 -5.15 9.14 9.88
N ALA A 28 -5.49 8.27 10.83
CA ALA A 28 -4.54 7.46 11.57
C ALA A 28 -3.73 6.54 10.64
N PHE A 29 -4.35 5.97 9.60
CA PHE A 29 -3.63 5.19 8.59
C PHE A 29 -2.59 6.00 7.83
N LEU A 30 -2.95 7.18 7.33
CA LEU A 30 -1.99 8.03 6.60
C LEU A 30 -0.84 8.46 7.53
N ALA A 31 -1.14 8.83 8.77
CA ALA A 31 -0.12 9.17 9.75
C ALA A 31 0.77 7.96 10.10
N ALA A 32 0.22 6.74 10.12
CA ALA A 32 1.01 5.52 10.30
C ALA A 32 1.93 5.28 9.08
N LEU A 33 1.44 5.49 7.86
CA LEU A 33 2.26 5.40 6.64
C LEU A 33 3.41 6.41 6.63
N ASP A 34 3.17 7.66 7.05
CA ASP A 34 4.20 8.70 7.15
C ASP A 34 5.36 8.30 8.09
N ARG A 35 5.10 7.43 9.08
CA ARG A 35 6.13 6.90 9.98
C ARG A 35 6.74 5.59 9.48
N ALA A 36 5.90 4.71 8.95
CA ALA A 36 6.29 3.37 8.51
C ALA A 36 7.22 3.43 7.29
N VAL A 37 6.89 4.27 6.30
CA VAL A 37 7.62 4.34 5.04
C VAL A 37 9.08 4.77 5.25
N PRO A 38 9.40 5.88 5.94
CA PRO A 38 10.80 6.27 6.16
C PRO A 38 11.57 5.20 6.94
N ARG A 39 10.97 4.62 7.98
CA ARG A 39 11.61 3.55 8.77
C ARG A 39 11.92 2.32 7.92
N TYR A 40 11.00 1.92 7.05
CA TYR A 40 11.22 0.82 6.12
C TYR A 40 12.38 1.11 5.16
N LEU A 41 12.38 2.31 4.57
CA LEU A 41 13.42 2.73 3.64
C LEU A 41 14.79 2.83 4.33
N ASP A 42 14.86 3.29 5.59
CA ASP A 42 16.09 3.30 6.38
C ASP A 42 16.63 1.88 6.58
N LEU A 43 15.77 0.89 6.84
CA LEU A 43 16.19 -0.51 6.96
C LEU A 43 16.71 -1.07 5.62
N VAL A 44 16.11 -0.69 4.50
CA VAL A 44 16.57 -1.05 3.16
C VAL A 44 17.92 -0.40 2.84
N ASP A 45 18.07 0.90 3.09
CA ASP A 45 19.29 1.66 2.82
C ASP A 45 20.48 1.17 3.64
N ASN A 46 20.22 0.78 4.90
CA ASN A 46 21.20 0.13 5.77
C ASN A 46 21.45 -1.36 5.44
N ARG A 47 20.83 -1.89 4.37
CA ARG A 47 20.92 -3.28 3.93
C ARG A 47 20.45 -4.30 4.98
N ALA A 48 19.62 -3.88 5.93
CA ALA A 48 19.01 -4.75 6.91
C ALA A 48 17.85 -5.57 6.30
N LEU A 49 17.23 -5.06 5.24
CA LEU A 49 16.17 -5.74 4.48
C LEU A 49 16.54 -5.84 3.00
N VAL A 50 16.20 -6.97 2.38
CA VAL A 50 16.26 -7.12 0.92
C VAL A 50 15.13 -6.31 0.28
N TYR A 51 15.47 -5.58 -0.78
CA TYR A 51 14.56 -4.76 -1.57
C TYR A 51 14.61 -5.13 -3.07
N PRO A 52 13.47 -5.18 -3.77
CA PRO A 52 12.11 -5.14 -3.24
C PRO A 52 11.78 -6.36 -2.37
N ALA A 53 10.80 -6.22 -1.49
CA ALA A 53 10.34 -7.27 -0.58
C ALA A 53 9.97 -8.57 -1.30
N CYS A 54 9.43 -8.46 -2.52
CA CYS A 54 9.07 -9.62 -3.34
C CYS A 54 10.27 -10.48 -3.81
N LYS A 55 11.51 -10.05 -3.59
CA LYS A 55 12.72 -10.85 -3.87
C LYS A 55 13.22 -11.65 -2.67
N ARG A 56 12.63 -11.45 -1.50
CA ARG A 56 13.09 -12.13 -0.29
C ARG A 56 12.87 -13.63 -0.40
N LYS A 57 13.85 -14.36 0.12
CA LYS A 57 13.80 -15.80 0.33
C LYS A 57 13.37 -16.08 1.77
N PRO A 58 12.91 -17.30 2.08
CA PRO A 58 12.55 -17.69 3.45
C PRO A 58 13.67 -17.53 4.50
N GLU A 59 14.92 -17.50 4.04
CA GLU A 59 16.14 -17.31 4.86
C GLU A 59 16.39 -15.84 5.22
N ASP A 60 15.83 -14.91 4.43
CA ASP A 60 16.02 -13.49 4.62
C ASP A 60 15.20 -12.98 5.80
N VAL A 61 15.66 -11.88 6.40
CA VAL A 61 14.91 -11.18 7.46
C VAL A 61 13.56 -10.70 6.89
N HIS A 62 12.45 -11.05 7.55
CA HIS A 62 11.08 -10.83 7.06
C HIS A 62 10.84 -11.40 5.65
N GLY A 63 11.45 -12.54 5.36
CA GLY A 63 11.21 -13.37 4.18
C GLY A 63 10.09 -14.38 4.35
N ASP A 64 9.41 -14.38 5.51
CA ASP A 64 8.13 -15.07 5.67
C ASP A 64 7.02 -14.38 4.87
N ILE A 65 5.92 -15.10 4.63
CA ILE A 65 4.85 -14.61 3.77
C ILE A 65 4.16 -13.34 4.30
N SER A 66 4.05 -13.18 5.63
CA SER A 66 3.45 -11.98 6.20
C SER A 66 4.37 -10.77 5.99
N GLY A 67 5.66 -10.94 6.27
CA GLY A 67 6.67 -9.91 6.02
C GLY A 67 6.80 -9.52 4.55
N ILE A 68 6.68 -10.46 3.61
CA ILE A 68 6.66 -10.16 2.17
C ILE A 68 5.38 -9.41 1.80
N TRP A 69 4.21 -9.86 2.27
CA TRP A 69 2.93 -9.23 1.98
C TRP A 69 2.89 -7.78 2.49
N GLU A 70 3.20 -7.57 3.76
CA GLU A 70 3.18 -6.27 4.41
C GLU A 70 4.18 -5.29 3.76
N HIS A 71 5.44 -5.71 3.60
CA HIS A 71 6.47 -4.82 3.05
C HIS A 71 6.25 -4.54 1.57
N THR A 72 5.72 -5.48 0.77
CA THR A 72 5.37 -5.21 -0.64
C THR A 72 4.22 -4.19 -0.74
N ARG A 73 3.22 -4.28 0.14
CA ARG A 73 2.16 -3.26 0.26
C ARG A 73 2.73 -1.90 0.65
N LEU A 74 3.61 -1.86 1.66
CA LEU A 74 4.23 -0.63 2.15
C LEU A 74 5.08 0.04 1.06
N GLU A 75 5.85 -0.75 0.33
CA GLU A 75 6.62 -0.28 -0.82
C GLU A 75 5.73 0.36 -1.88
N ALA A 76 4.56 -0.21 -2.19
CA ALA A 76 3.62 0.39 -3.13
C ALA A 76 3.05 1.71 -2.59
N LEU A 77 2.69 1.75 -1.31
CA LEU A 77 2.06 2.93 -0.69
C LEU A 77 3.05 4.08 -0.41
N ARG A 78 4.36 3.85 -0.53
CA ARG A 78 5.41 4.87 -0.33
C ARG A 78 5.23 6.13 -1.17
N TYR A 79 4.57 6.05 -2.32
CA TYR A 79 4.39 7.23 -3.18
C TYR A 79 3.42 8.25 -2.60
N LEU A 80 2.50 7.85 -1.70
CA LEU A 80 1.55 8.77 -1.07
C LEU A 80 2.26 9.81 -0.19
N PRO A 81 3.10 9.43 0.79
CA PRO A 81 3.83 10.41 1.60
C PRO A 81 4.90 11.19 0.79
N MET A 82 5.28 10.73 -0.40
CA MET A 82 6.22 11.45 -1.27
C MET A 82 5.57 12.64 -2.02
N VAL A 83 4.23 12.73 -2.06
CA VAL A 83 3.54 13.83 -2.77
C VAL A 83 3.96 15.18 -2.17
N PRO A 84 4.44 16.14 -2.98
CA PRO A 84 4.83 17.46 -2.49
C PRO A 84 3.58 18.26 -2.08
N ARG A 85 3.72 19.13 -1.07
CA ARG A 85 2.62 19.98 -0.57
C ARG A 85 1.36 19.17 -0.27
N GLN A 86 1.54 18.08 0.46
CA GLN A 86 0.49 17.11 0.79
C GLN A 86 -0.83 17.80 1.20
N ASP A 87 -1.90 17.47 0.49
CA ASP A 87 -3.28 17.77 0.86
C ASP A 87 -4.01 16.45 1.10
N THR A 88 -3.74 15.80 2.23
CA THR A 88 -4.26 14.45 2.56
C THR A 88 -5.78 14.40 2.60
N ALA A 89 -6.46 15.54 2.74
CA ALA A 89 -7.92 15.62 2.65
C ALA A 89 -8.44 15.09 1.30
N LEU A 90 -7.68 15.21 0.21
CA LEU A 90 -8.02 14.62 -1.09
C LEU A 90 -8.20 13.09 -1.01
N LEU A 91 -7.49 12.42 -0.11
CA LEU A 91 -7.54 10.97 0.04
C LEU A 91 -8.61 10.49 1.04
N ILE A 92 -8.99 11.33 2.01
CA ILE A 92 -9.76 10.89 3.20
C ILE A 92 -10.97 11.74 3.54
N ASP A 93 -11.04 13.01 3.13
CA ASP A 93 -12.15 13.91 3.45
C ASP A 93 -13.33 13.63 2.51
N PRO A 94 -14.52 13.27 3.05
CA PRO A 94 -15.74 13.08 2.26
C PRO A 94 -16.04 14.23 1.28
N ALA A 95 -15.77 15.48 1.66
CA ALA A 95 -16.06 16.64 0.83
C ALA A 95 -15.15 16.74 -0.42
N ARG A 96 -13.98 16.10 -0.39
CA ARG A 96 -12.98 16.14 -1.47
C ARG A 96 -13.02 14.93 -2.39
N GLN A 97 -13.78 13.87 -2.04
CA GLN A 97 -13.72 12.60 -2.76
C GLN A 97 -14.18 12.70 -4.22
N ALA A 98 -15.25 13.45 -4.50
CA ALA A 98 -15.72 13.62 -5.87
C ALA A 98 -14.65 14.29 -6.75
N GLU A 99 -14.02 15.35 -6.23
CA GLU A 99 -12.94 16.09 -6.90
C GLU A 99 -11.75 15.18 -7.20
N MET A 100 -11.25 14.45 -6.18
CA MET A 100 -10.10 13.55 -6.31
C MET A 100 -10.38 12.40 -7.28
N ILE A 101 -11.57 11.78 -7.20
CA ILE A 101 -11.99 10.69 -8.09
C ILE A 101 -12.04 11.17 -9.54
N ASP A 102 -12.63 12.34 -9.81
CA ASP A 102 -12.73 12.87 -11.16
C ASP A 102 -11.37 13.30 -11.72
N ALA A 103 -10.46 13.80 -10.88
CA ALA A 103 -9.08 14.07 -11.28
C ALA A 103 -8.34 12.79 -11.67
N PHE A 104 -8.38 11.77 -10.82
CA PHE A 104 -7.77 10.46 -11.10
C PHE A 104 -8.31 9.82 -12.39
N LEU A 105 -9.64 9.88 -12.60
CA LEU A 105 -10.26 9.30 -13.79
C LEU A 105 -9.90 10.06 -15.08
N ARG A 106 -9.64 11.38 -15.01
CA ARG A 106 -9.18 12.18 -16.16
C ARG A 106 -7.72 11.94 -16.51
N GLN A 107 -6.90 11.57 -15.53
CA GLN A 107 -5.49 11.32 -15.75
C GLN A 107 -5.27 10.14 -16.69
N ARG A 108 -4.32 10.30 -17.61
CA ARG A 108 -3.92 9.24 -18.54
C ARG A 108 -3.14 8.16 -17.78
N PRO A 109 -3.50 6.87 -17.92
CA PRO A 109 -2.69 5.79 -17.39
C PRO A 109 -1.26 5.84 -17.94
N HIS A 110 -0.30 5.51 -17.08
CA HIS A 110 1.10 5.33 -17.43
C HIS A 110 1.64 4.08 -16.73
N GLU A 111 2.82 3.62 -17.14
CA GLU A 111 3.47 2.41 -16.60
C GLU A 111 4.67 2.74 -15.69
N ASN A 112 4.94 4.04 -15.49
CA ASN A 112 6.08 4.50 -14.69
C ASN A 112 5.97 4.08 -13.22
N THR A 113 7.09 3.62 -12.66
CA THR A 113 7.31 3.42 -11.22
C THR A 113 8.21 4.51 -10.62
N ILE A 114 8.98 5.21 -11.44
CA ILE A 114 9.70 6.42 -11.05
C ILE A 114 8.87 7.61 -11.50
N ILE A 115 8.57 8.52 -10.58
CA ILE A 115 7.62 9.62 -10.82
C ILE A 115 8.27 10.98 -10.62
N ASP A 116 7.94 11.89 -11.52
CA ASP A 116 8.17 13.32 -11.38
C ASP A 116 6.83 13.98 -11.06
N PHE A 117 6.73 14.58 -9.87
CA PHE A 117 5.54 15.29 -9.45
C PHE A 117 5.42 16.65 -10.16
N THR A 118 4.20 17.05 -10.47
CA THR A 118 3.88 18.33 -11.13
C THR A 118 3.88 19.49 -10.13
N GLY A 119 3.77 19.19 -8.83
CA GLY A 119 3.66 20.18 -7.75
C GLY A 119 2.22 20.61 -7.45
N THR A 120 1.25 19.97 -8.11
CA THR A 120 -0.19 20.13 -7.89
C THR A 120 -0.72 18.89 -7.16
N ALA A 121 -1.05 19.02 -5.87
CA ALA A 121 -1.38 17.89 -5.00
C ALA A 121 -2.41 16.90 -5.58
N ILE A 122 -3.48 17.40 -6.22
CA ILE A 122 -4.53 16.53 -6.80
C ILE A 122 -4.05 15.72 -8.00
N GLU A 123 -3.17 16.29 -8.83
CA GLU A 123 -2.55 15.57 -9.95
C GLU A 123 -1.50 14.59 -9.41
N ASP A 124 -0.72 15.04 -8.43
CA ASP A 124 0.36 14.28 -7.82
C ASP A 124 -0.14 13.04 -7.06
N TYR A 125 -1.26 13.12 -6.35
CA TYR A 125 -1.89 11.94 -5.77
C TYR A 125 -2.37 10.96 -6.83
N GLY A 126 -2.88 11.45 -7.95
CA GLY A 126 -3.24 10.60 -9.08
C GLY A 126 -2.02 9.86 -9.66
N ILE A 127 -0.90 10.59 -9.86
CA ILE A 127 0.40 10.02 -10.27
C ILE A 127 0.89 8.98 -9.24
N ALA A 128 0.81 9.28 -7.95
CA ALA A 128 1.22 8.37 -6.88
C ALA A 128 0.39 7.08 -6.85
N ILE A 129 -0.93 7.16 -7.05
CA ILE A 129 -1.82 5.99 -7.16
C ILE A 129 -1.40 5.10 -8.34
N TYR A 130 -1.14 5.68 -9.51
CA TYR A 130 -0.65 4.91 -10.66
C TYR A 130 0.71 4.26 -10.37
N ALA A 131 1.64 4.99 -9.78
CA ALA A 131 2.97 4.49 -9.44
C ALA A 131 2.91 3.33 -8.44
N ALA A 132 2.02 3.41 -7.45
CA ALA A 132 1.80 2.34 -6.48
C ALA A 132 1.33 1.04 -7.16
N LEU A 133 0.33 1.14 -8.05
CA LEU A 133 -0.19 -0.03 -8.77
C LEU A 133 0.81 -0.57 -9.80
N ASN A 134 1.58 0.30 -10.45
CA ASN A 134 2.66 -0.11 -11.35
C ASN A 134 3.80 -0.80 -10.60
N TRP A 135 4.11 -0.35 -9.38
CA TRP A 135 5.10 -1.01 -8.52
C TRP A 135 4.69 -2.44 -8.20
N LEU A 136 3.40 -2.67 -7.92
CA LEU A 136 2.87 -4.02 -7.67
C LEU A 136 2.90 -4.89 -8.93
N ASN A 137 2.60 -4.34 -10.11
CA ASN A 137 2.79 -5.07 -11.36
C ASN A 137 4.26 -5.45 -11.59
N HIS A 138 5.19 -4.54 -11.29
CA HIS A 138 6.62 -4.81 -11.36
C HIS A 138 7.04 -5.91 -10.38
N CYS A 139 6.54 -5.87 -9.14
CA CYS A 139 6.81 -6.90 -8.14
C CYS A 139 6.21 -8.26 -8.52
N GLY A 140 5.01 -8.29 -9.09
CA GLY A 140 4.38 -9.50 -9.61
C GLY A 140 5.20 -10.16 -10.72
N ALA A 141 5.77 -9.36 -11.63
CA ALA A 141 6.67 -9.85 -12.68
C ALA A 141 7.98 -10.40 -12.12
N ILE A 142 8.54 -9.80 -11.06
CA ILE A 142 9.74 -10.30 -10.38
C ILE A 142 9.47 -11.63 -9.67
N ALA A 143 8.30 -11.74 -9.03
CA ALA A 143 7.88 -12.91 -8.26
C ALA A 143 7.34 -14.06 -9.12
N ASP A 144 7.28 -13.90 -10.44
CA ASP A 144 6.62 -14.83 -11.37
C ASP A 144 5.17 -15.17 -10.94
N ALA A 145 4.47 -14.18 -10.40
CA ALA A 145 3.09 -14.34 -9.97
C ALA A 145 2.15 -14.48 -11.18
N ASP A 146 1.03 -15.19 -11.01
CA ASP A 146 0.07 -15.47 -12.10
C ASP A 146 -0.30 -14.19 -12.85
N PRO A 147 0.09 -14.05 -14.14
CA PRO A 147 -0.18 -12.85 -14.91
C PRO A 147 -1.67 -12.50 -14.99
N GLN A 148 -2.59 -13.47 -14.84
CA GLN A 148 -4.02 -13.19 -14.86
C GLN A 148 -4.46 -12.34 -13.65
N LYS A 149 -3.78 -12.47 -12.51
CA LYS A 149 -4.06 -11.69 -11.29
C LYS A 149 -3.63 -10.23 -11.41
N PHE A 150 -2.61 -9.96 -12.22
CA PHE A 150 -2.05 -8.62 -12.43
C PHE A 150 -2.48 -8.00 -13.77
N SER A 151 -3.01 -8.82 -14.68
CA SER A 151 -3.46 -8.37 -16.00
C SER A 151 -4.62 -7.38 -15.84
N GLY A 152 -4.36 -6.14 -16.22
CA GLY A 152 -5.37 -5.09 -16.16
C GLY A 152 -5.66 -4.58 -14.75
N THR A 153 -4.77 -4.73 -13.77
CA THR A 153 -4.88 -4.11 -12.43
C THR A 153 -5.34 -2.65 -12.50
N LEU A 154 -4.66 -1.81 -13.29
CA LEU A 154 -5.06 -0.40 -13.47
C LEU A 154 -6.47 -0.24 -14.06
N ARG A 155 -6.84 -1.12 -15.00
CA ARG A 155 -8.18 -1.12 -15.60
C ARG A 155 -9.24 -1.49 -14.56
N SER A 156 -8.96 -2.49 -13.73
CA SER A 156 -9.83 -2.93 -12.64
C SER A 156 -10.00 -1.85 -11.59
N PHE A 157 -8.90 -1.23 -11.14
CA PHE A 157 -8.95 -0.13 -10.17
C PHE A 157 -9.72 1.08 -10.71
N ARG A 158 -9.55 1.44 -11.99
CA ARG A 158 -10.38 2.49 -12.63
C ARG A 158 -11.86 2.13 -12.65
N LYS A 159 -12.24 0.86 -12.89
CA LYS A 159 -13.64 0.42 -12.81
C LYS A 159 -14.20 0.57 -11.39
N VAL A 160 -13.44 0.14 -10.38
CA VAL A 160 -13.82 0.32 -8.96
C VAL A 160 -13.99 1.80 -8.65
N THR A 161 -13.09 2.65 -9.13
CA THR A 161 -13.16 4.10 -8.94
C THR A 161 -14.39 4.73 -9.62
N VAL A 162 -14.84 4.21 -10.77
CA VAL A 162 -16.10 4.63 -11.39
C VAL A 162 -17.32 4.25 -10.53
N ILE A 163 -17.32 3.08 -9.90
CA ILE A 163 -18.37 2.67 -8.97
C ILE A 163 -18.36 3.58 -7.73
N ALA A 164 -17.19 3.88 -7.19
CA ALA A 164 -17.04 4.83 -6.09
C ALA A 164 -17.58 6.22 -6.47
N ARG A 165 -17.32 6.71 -7.69
CA ARG A 165 -17.91 7.95 -8.20
C ARG A 165 -19.43 7.93 -8.15
N GLN A 166 -20.04 6.83 -8.58
CA GLN A 166 -21.50 6.67 -8.54
C GLN A 166 -22.02 6.69 -7.10
N TRP A 167 -21.30 6.04 -6.17
CA TRP A 167 -21.64 6.06 -4.74
C TRP A 167 -21.61 7.48 -4.16
N TRP A 168 -20.61 8.29 -4.54
CA TRP A 168 -20.47 9.69 -4.09
C TRP A 168 -21.49 10.63 -4.74
N ALA A 169 -22.04 10.28 -5.90
CA ALA A 169 -23.09 11.06 -6.57
C ALA A 169 -24.48 10.91 -5.93
N LEU A 170 -24.66 9.95 -5.02
CA LEU A 170 -25.92 9.74 -4.30
C LEU A 170 -26.09 10.76 -3.17
N ASP A 171 -27.28 11.36 -3.06
CA ASP A 171 -27.62 12.32 -1.99
C ASP A 171 -27.26 11.79 -0.60
N GLY A 172 -26.62 12.62 0.22
CA GLY A 172 -26.21 12.25 1.58
C GLY A 172 -24.98 11.32 1.66
N ALA A 173 -24.19 11.16 0.59
CA ALA A 173 -22.97 10.34 0.60
C ALA A 173 -21.99 10.70 1.72
N ALA A 174 -21.78 12.00 1.99
CA ALA A 174 -20.90 12.43 3.07
C ALA A 174 -21.40 12.03 4.47
N GLU A 175 -22.71 12.06 4.71
CA GLU A 175 -23.32 11.59 5.97
C GLU A 175 -23.16 10.08 6.11
N ARG A 176 -23.48 9.31 5.05
CA ARG A 176 -23.26 7.86 5.06
C ARG A 176 -21.80 7.50 5.30
N CYS A 177 -20.87 8.22 4.68
CA CYS A 177 -19.44 8.02 4.91
C CYS A 177 -19.08 8.21 6.39
N ARG A 178 -19.55 9.30 7.01
CA ARG A 178 -19.35 9.54 8.45
C ARG A 178 -19.94 8.44 9.33
N GLN A 179 -21.14 7.96 9.01
CA GLN A 179 -21.78 6.86 9.73
C GLN A 179 -21.00 5.56 9.61
N MET A 180 -20.50 5.23 8.41
CA MET A 180 -19.62 4.07 8.20
C MET A 180 -18.33 4.18 9.01
N LEU A 181 -17.67 5.35 9.02
CA LEU A 181 -16.46 5.57 9.81
C LEU A 181 -16.71 5.42 11.32
N GLN A 182 -17.85 5.94 11.81
CA GLN A 182 -18.27 5.76 13.21
C GLN A 182 -18.58 4.30 13.56
N ALA A 183 -19.06 3.52 12.58
CA ALA A 183 -19.27 2.09 12.70
C ALA A 183 -18.00 1.25 12.47
N HIS A 184 -16.83 1.89 12.37
CA HIS A 184 -15.55 1.23 12.08
C HIS A 184 -15.52 0.49 10.73
N GLU A 185 -16.37 0.90 9.78
CA GLU A 185 -16.41 0.39 8.43
C GLU A 185 -15.50 1.21 7.49
N ARG A 186 -15.14 0.62 6.34
CA ARG A 186 -14.30 1.26 5.31
C ARG A 186 -15.20 1.81 4.17
N PRO A 187 -15.59 3.10 4.19
CA PRO A 187 -16.30 3.74 3.06
C PRO A 187 -15.41 3.83 1.81
N PRO A 188 -15.97 4.12 0.62
CA PRO A 188 -15.21 4.21 -0.63
C PRO A 188 -14.44 5.54 -0.74
N LEU A 189 -13.59 5.82 0.26
CA LEU A 189 -12.55 6.84 0.20
C LEU A 189 -11.44 6.37 -0.72
N VAL A 190 -10.85 7.28 -1.51
CA VAL A 190 -9.75 6.97 -2.43
C VAL A 190 -8.63 6.23 -1.72
N PHE A 191 -8.29 6.65 -0.49
CA PHE A 191 -7.31 5.95 0.34
C PHE A 191 -7.68 4.47 0.58
N PHE A 192 -8.90 4.17 1.04
CA PHE A 192 -9.30 2.80 1.35
C PHE A 192 -9.42 1.92 0.12
N LEU A 193 -9.85 2.49 -1.01
CA LEU A 193 -9.86 1.78 -2.29
C LEU A 193 -8.46 1.37 -2.70
N LEU A 194 -7.49 2.30 -2.63
CA LEU A 194 -6.09 2.00 -2.94
C LEU A 194 -5.50 1.00 -1.95
N TRP A 195 -5.73 1.20 -0.65
CA TRP A 195 -5.25 0.29 0.39
C TRP A 195 -5.71 -1.15 0.15
N ALA A 196 -7.00 -1.35 -0.14
CA ALA A 196 -7.56 -2.66 -0.43
C ALA A 196 -6.92 -3.29 -1.68
N GLU A 197 -6.75 -2.51 -2.75
CA GLU A 197 -6.14 -3.00 -3.99
C GLU A 197 -4.66 -3.39 -3.77
N CYS A 198 -3.88 -2.53 -3.12
CA CYS A 198 -2.49 -2.81 -2.79
C CYS A 198 -2.36 -4.04 -1.88
N THR A 199 -3.25 -4.18 -0.90
CA THR A 199 -3.28 -5.34 0.00
C THR A 199 -3.56 -6.62 -0.77
N ASN A 200 -4.56 -6.63 -1.66
CA ASN A 200 -4.90 -7.80 -2.47
C ASN A 200 -3.75 -8.21 -3.39
N LEU A 201 -3.17 -7.28 -4.13
CA LEU A 201 -2.08 -7.59 -5.07
C LEU A 201 -0.80 -8.02 -4.35
N ALA A 202 -0.47 -7.37 -3.23
CA ALA A 202 0.68 -7.77 -2.42
C ALA A 202 0.49 -9.18 -1.83
N ARG A 203 -0.74 -9.60 -1.52
CA ARG A 203 -1.04 -10.98 -1.13
C ARG A 203 -0.75 -11.97 -2.25
N GLU A 204 -1.20 -11.68 -3.47
CA GLU A 204 -0.94 -12.56 -4.62
C GLU A 204 0.57 -12.68 -4.91
N ILE A 205 1.34 -11.59 -4.73
CA ILE A 205 2.81 -11.61 -4.80
C ILE A 205 3.38 -12.50 -3.70
N ALA A 206 2.93 -12.32 -2.46
CA ALA A 206 3.44 -13.08 -1.33
C ALA A 206 3.16 -14.58 -1.48
N ILE A 207 1.98 -14.96 -1.99
CA ILE A 207 1.62 -16.34 -2.32
C ILE A 207 2.55 -16.92 -3.40
N ALA A 208 2.91 -16.13 -4.42
CA ALA A 208 3.81 -16.58 -5.49
C ALA A 208 5.23 -16.83 -5.00
N VAL A 209 5.70 -16.05 -4.02
CA VAL A 209 7.06 -16.18 -3.45
C VAL A 209 7.11 -17.23 -2.34
N ALA A 210 5.99 -17.50 -1.66
CA ALA A 210 5.96 -18.45 -0.57
C ALA A 210 6.23 -19.90 -1.03
N PRO A 211 7.01 -20.67 -0.26
CA PRO A 211 7.19 -22.10 -0.53
C PRO A 211 5.83 -22.82 -0.49
N ALA A 212 5.65 -23.85 -1.31
CA ALA A 212 4.39 -24.58 -1.44
C ALA A 212 3.85 -25.04 -0.07
N GLY A 213 2.83 -24.33 0.44
CA GLY A 213 2.24 -24.52 1.76
C GLY A 213 1.14 -23.51 2.07
N ASP A 214 0.16 -23.95 2.87
CA ASP A 214 -1.03 -23.29 3.43
C ASP A 214 -1.63 -22.03 2.74
N THR A 215 -1.66 -22.04 1.41
CA THR A 215 -2.27 -20.99 0.57
C THR A 215 -3.75 -20.76 0.88
N ALA A 216 -4.43 -21.74 1.46
CA ALA A 216 -5.84 -21.64 1.85
C ALA A 216 -6.08 -20.62 2.98
N ARG A 217 -5.24 -20.62 4.03
CA ARG A 217 -5.32 -19.63 5.12
C ARG A 217 -4.98 -18.23 4.62
N LEU A 218 -4.08 -18.15 3.65
CA LEU A 218 -3.66 -16.89 3.03
C LEU A 218 -4.77 -16.31 2.16
N GLN A 219 -5.45 -17.13 1.37
CA GLN A 219 -6.56 -16.70 0.52
C GLN A 219 -7.76 -16.19 1.32
N SER A 220 -7.95 -16.65 2.55
CA SER A 220 -9.04 -16.17 3.43
C SER A 220 -8.67 -14.95 4.28
N ALA A 221 -7.38 -14.67 4.47
CA ALA A 221 -6.90 -13.49 5.18
C ALA A 221 -7.19 -12.19 4.40
N ARG A 222 -7.65 -11.16 5.11
CA ARG A 222 -7.96 -9.85 4.54
C ARG A 222 -6.78 -8.89 4.64
N ASP A 223 -5.99 -9.04 5.69
CA ASP A 223 -4.84 -8.21 6.01
C ASP A 223 -3.68 -9.13 6.52
N PRO A 224 -2.39 -8.79 6.33
CA PRO A 224 -1.24 -9.58 6.80
C PRO A 224 -1.30 -9.93 8.29
N GLU A 225 -1.86 -9.03 9.09
CA GLU A 225 -2.04 -9.15 10.53
C GLU A 225 -2.94 -10.33 10.92
N ASP A 226 -3.86 -10.77 10.03
CA ASP A 226 -4.71 -11.96 10.23
C ASP A 226 -3.91 -13.29 10.26
N LEU A 227 -2.65 -13.24 9.84
CA LEU A 227 -1.74 -14.40 9.79
C LEU A 227 -0.90 -14.56 11.06
N ALA A 228 -0.96 -13.61 12.00
CA ALA A 228 -0.29 -13.74 13.28
C ALA A 228 -0.79 -15.01 14.04
N PRO A 229 0.09 -15.73 14.74
CA PRO A 229 -0.27 -16.93 15.50
C PRO A 229 -1.14 -16.65 16.73
#